data_AF-A0A7V8PHA3-F1
#
_entry.id   AF-A0A7V8PHA3-F1
#
_cell.length_a   1.000
_cell.length_b   1.000
_cell.length_c   1.000
_cell.angle_alpha   90.00
_cell.angle_beta   90.00
_cell.angle_gamma   90.00
#
_symmetry.space_group_name_H-M   'P 1'
#
loop_
_entity.id
_entity.type
_entity.pdbx_description
1 polymer ?
#
loop_
_entity_poly.entity_id
_entity_poly.type
_entity_poly.pdbx_seq_one_letter_code
_entity_poly.pdbx_strand_id
1 'polypeptide(L)'
;MTSKRKAYVRGMSPTWWKKLGFYRFYMVREGTAVPAVWFSIVLMFGVFALKNGPEGWANFVSFLQNPLVLLINIVALLAAALHTKTWFELAPKASIIVIKDEKMGPEPIIKGLWAVTVVVTVAVLAIALLF
;
A
#
# COMPACT_ATOMS: atom_id res chain seq x y z
N MET A 1 -1.88 9.32 -55.10
CA MET A 1 -0.76 8.41 -54.77
C MET A 1 -0.92 7.92 -53.34
N THR A 2 -0.92 6.62 -53.08
CA THR A 2 -0.92 6.04 -51.73
C THR A 2 0.52 5.93 -51.18
N SER A 3 0.67 6.09 -49.86
CA SER A 3 1.98 6.02 -49.19
C SER A 3 2.62 4.64 -49.33
N LYS A 4 3.92 4.59 -49.70
CA LYS A 4 4.72 3.35 -49.75
C LYS A 4 5.21 2.87 -48.38
N ARG A 5 4.90 3.60 -47.30
CA ARG A 5 5.38 3.26 -45.95
C ARG A 5 4.65 2.04 -45.40
N LYS A 6 5.42 1.08 -44.87
CA LYS A 6 4.93 -0.07 -44.08
C LYS A 6 5.39 0.09 -42.64
N ALA A 7 4.56 0.71 -41.81
CA ALA A 7 4.89 0.92 -40.40
C ALA A 7 5.00 -0.43 -39.68
N TYR A 8 6.12 -0.65 -38.99
CA TYR A 8 6.34 -1.85 -38.18
C TYR A 8 5.82 -1.63 -36.75
N VAL A 9 5.00 -2.56 -36.28
CA VAL A 9 4.48 -2.57 -34.90
C VAL A 9 5.18 -3.67 -34.11
N ARG A 10 5.87 -3.29 -33.04
CA ARG A 10 6.54 -4.23 -32.13
C ARG A 10 5.49 -4.94 -31.25
N GLY A 11 5.68 -6.24 -31.02
CA GLY A 11 4.90 -6.97 -30.02
C GLY A 11 5.29 -6.59 -28.59
N MET A 12 4.35 -6.71 -27.65
CA MET A 12 4.55 -6.50 -26.22
C MET A 12 4.19 -7.78 -25.47
N SER A 13 5.18 -8.47 -24.90
CA SER A 13 4.95 -9.72 -24.16
C SER A 13 4.34 -9.44 -22.77
N PRO A 14 3.58 -10.40 -22.17
CA PRO A 14 3.07 -10.28 -20.80
C PRO A 14 4.16 -10.11 -19.73
N THR A 15 5.41 -10.46 -20.06
CA THR A 15 6.59 -10.37 -19.20
C THR A 15 7.39 -9.08 -19.40
N TRP A 16 6.84 -8.07 -20.10
CA TRP A 16 7.52 -6.80 -20.39
C TRP A 16 8.14 -6.15 -19.15
N TRP A 17 7.49 -6.27 -18.00
CA TRP A 17 7.90 -5.66 -16.74
C TRP A 17 9.16 -6.29 -16.14
N LYS A 18 9.53 -7.51 -16.58
CA LYS A 18 10.76 -8.17 -16.13
C LYS A 18 12.03 -7.52 -16.71
N LYS A 19 11.91 -6.66 -17.72
CA LYS A 19 13.06 -6.12 -18.47
C LYS A 19 13.86 -5.05 -17.73
N LEU A 20 13.22 -4.19 -16.94
CA LEU A 20 13.86 -3.06 -16.28
C LEU A 20 13.54 -3.02 -14.78
N GLY A 21 14.50 -2.61 -13.96
CA GLY A 21 14.31 -2.46 -12.52
C GLY A 21 13.13 -1.55 -12.15
N PHE A 22 12.94 -0.45 -12.89
CA PHE A 22 11.82 0.46 -12.71
C PHE A 22 10.45 -0.23 -12.88
N TYR A 23 10.30 -1.08 -13.90
CA TYR A 23 9.04 -1.81 -14.13
C TYR A 23 8.81 -2.90 -13.09
N ARG A 24 9.87 -3.58 -12.64
CA ARG A 24 9.78 -4.56 -11.55
C ARG A 24 9.31 -3.88 -10.27
N PHE A 25 9.87 -2.72 -9.93
CA PHE A 25 9.45 -1.95 -8.76
C PHE A 25 8.00 -1.46 -8.88
N TYR A 26 7.59 -1.00 -10.06
CA TYR A 26 6.18 -0.69 -10.34
C TYR A 26 5.26 -1.88 -10.05
N MET A 27 5.59 -3.07 -10.53
CA MET A 27 4.78 -4.27 -10.27
C MET A 27 4.76 -4.65 -8.79
N VAL A 28 5.87 -4.47 -8.06
CA VAL A 28 5.91 -4.69 -6.60
C VAL A 28 5.03 -3.67 -5.87
N ARG A 29 5.05 -2.40 -6.29
CA ARG A 29 4.18 -1.35 -5.74
C ARG A 29 2.71 -1.72 -5.91
N GLU A 30 2.27 -2.07 -7.12
CA GLU A 30 0.88 -2.50 -7.35
C GLU A 30 0.55 -3.80 -6.61
N GLY A 31 1.53 -4.70 -6.47
CA GLY A 31 1.39 -5.95 -5.72
C GLY A 31 1.06 -5.76 -4.24
N THR A 32 1.31 -4.57 -3.65
CA THR A 32 0.90 -4.25 -2.27
C THR A 32 -0.62 -4.37 -2.05
N ALA A 33 -1.42 -4.36 -3.12
CA ALA A 33 -2.86 -4.62 -3.06
C ALA A 33 -3.21 -6.02 -2.52
N VAL A 34 -2.40 -7.04 -2.80
CA VAL A 34 -2.70 -8.42 -2.37
C VAL A 34 -2.63 -8.55 -0.84
N PRO A 35 -1.53 -8.14 -0.17
CA PRO A 35 -1.49 -8.16 1.30
C PRO A 35 -2.50 -7.19 1.95
N ALA A 36 -2.85 -6.08 1.29
CA ALA A 36 -3.87 -5.16 1.79
C ALA A 36 -5.26 -5.82 1.83
N VAL A 37 -5.66 -6.51 0.75
CA VAL A 37 -6.93 -7.27 0.72
C VAL A 37 -6.91 -8.42 1.72
N TRP A 38 -5.78 -9.14 1.83
CA TRP A 38 -5.60 -10.16 2.86
C TRP A 38 -5.89 -9.60 4.26
N PHE A 39 -5.27 -8.49 4.63
CA PHE A 39 -5.44 -7.91 5.96
C PHE A 39 -6.89 -7.45 6.20
N SER A 40 -7.58 -6.92 5.18
CA SER A 40 -9.01 -6.62 5.26
C SER A 40 -9.87 -7.86 5.52
N ILE A 41 -9.55 -9.01 4.91
CA ILE A 41 -10.23 -10.28 5.18
C ILE A 41 -9.97 -10.75 6.63
N VAL A 42 -8.73 -10.63 7.11
CA VAL A 42 -8.38 -10.95 8.50
C VAL A 42 -9.20 -10.09 9.48
N LEU A 43 -9.34 -8.79 9.20
CA LEU A 43 -10.17 -7.89 10.02
C LEU A 43 -11.65 -8.29 9.99
N MET A 44 -12.21 -8.62 8.82
CA MET A 44 -13.59 -9.11 8.72
C MET A 44 -13.79 -10.38 9.54
N PHE A 45 -12.87 -11.34 9.46
CA PHE A 45 -12.92 -12.54 10.28
C PHE A 45 -12.89 -12.19 11.77
N GLY A 46 -12.00 -11.29 12.19
CA GLY A 46 -11.95 -10.79 13.58
C GLY A 46 -13.27 -10.17 14.05
N VAL A 47 -13.92 -9.34 13.22
CA VAL A 47 -15.21 -8.72 13.55
C VAL A 47 -16.32 -9.75 13.76
N PHE A 48 -16.44 -10.74 12.87
CA PHE A 48 -17.45 -11.79 13.04
C PHE A 48 -17.12 -12.75 14.18
N ALA A 49 -15.85 -13.07 14.39
CA ALA A 49 -15.39 -13.86 15.53
C ALA A 49 -15.69 -13.18 16.86
N LEU A 50 -15.47 -11.86 16.95
CA LEU A 50 -15.80 -11.06 18.12
C LEU A 50 -17.31 -11.05 18.39
N LYS A 51 -18.13 -10.91 17.34
CA LYS A 51 -19.60 -10.99 17.46
C LYS A 51 -20.08 -12.34 18.00
N ASN A 52 -19.37 -13.43 17.70
CA ASN A 52 -19.72 -14.78 18.13
C ASN A 52 -19.30 -15.10 19.58
N GLY A 53 -18.85 -14.09 20.34
CA GLY A 53 -18.55 -14.22 21.76
C GLY A 53 -17.13 -14.70 22.06
N PRO A 54 -16.82 -14.97 23.34
CA PRO A 54 -15.45 -15.20 23.80
C PRO A 54 -14.75 -16.40 23.14
N GLU A 55 -15.48 -17.47 22.85
CA GLU A 55 -14.93 -18.66 22.17
C GLU A 55 -14.55 -18.34 20.72
N GLY A 56 -15.41 -17.63 19.98
CA GLY A 56 -15.12 -17.15 18.64
C GLY A 56 -13.87 -16.26 18.61
N TRP A 57 -13.78 -15.32 19.55
CA TRP A 57 -12.61 -14.45 19.69
C TRP A 57 -11.32 -15.22 20.02
N ALA A 58 -11.37 -16.17 20.95
CA ALA A 58 -10.21 -17.00 21.31
C ALA A 58 -9.70 -17.79 20.09
N ASN A 59 -10.61 -18.33 19.27
CA ASN A 59 -10.27 -19.02 18.03
C ASN A 59 -9.60 -18.07 17.01
N PHE A 60 -10.08 -16.83 16.89
CA PHE A 60 -9.42 -15.82 16.05
C PHE A 60 -8.01 -15.47 16.54
N VAL A 61 -7.82 -15.29 17.85
CA VAL A 61 -6.49 -15.04 18.43
C VAL A 61 -5.55 -16.23 18.18
N SER A 62 -6.03 -17.47 18.35
CA SER A 62 -5.27 -18.69 18.03
C SER A 62 -4.87 -18.76 16.54
N PHE A 63 -5.78 -18.37 15.64
CA PHE A 63 -5.45 -18.23 14.21
C PHE A 63 -4.32 -17.21 13.97
N LEU A 64 -4.34 -16.05 14.64
CA LEU A 64 -3.28 -15.04 14.52
C LEU A 64 -1.93 -15.51 15.10
N GLN A 65 -1.96 -16.40 16.10
CA GLN A 65 -0.77 -16.99 16.72
C GLN A 65 -0.12 -18.08 15.85
N ASN A 66 -0.78 -18.55 14.78
CA ASN A 66 -0.15 -19.47 13.84
C ASN A 66 1.09 -18.81 13.20
N PRO A 67 2.29 -19.44 13.26
CA PRO A 67 3.52 -18.84 12.74
C PRO A 67 3.46 -18.43 11.27
N LEU A 68 2.70 -19.15 10.44
CA LEU A 68 2.52 -18.81 9.02
C LEU A 68 1.67 -17.55 8.87
N VAL A 69 0.59 -17.43 9.64
CA VAL A 69 -0.28 -16.24 9.64
C VAL A 69 0.49 -15.03 10.15
N LEU A 70 1.27 -15.19 11.21
CA LEU A 70 2.16 -14.15 11.71
C LEU A 70 3.14 -13.67 10.64
N LEU A 71 3.81 -14.60 9.93
CA LEU A 71 4.73 -14.27 8.84
C LEU A 71 4.03 -13.50 7.72
N ILE A 72 2.84 -13.94 7.31
CA ILE A 72 2.04 -13.26 6.28
C ILE A 72 1.65 -11.85 6.74
N ASN A 73 1.28 -11.68 8.02
CA ASN A 73 0.94 -10.36 8.57
C ASN A 73 2.16 -9.42 8.67
N ILE A 74 3.36 -9.95 8.94
CA ILE A 74 4.60 -9.17 8.84
C ILE A 74 4.84 -8.72 7.40
N VAL A 75 4.66 -9.61 6.43
CA VAL A 75 4.76 -9.25 4.99
C VAL A 75 3.71 -8.19 4.64
N ALA A 76 2.48 -8.31 5.16
CA ALA A 76 1.42 -7.32 4.96
C ALA A 76 1.79 -5.95 5.55
N LEU A 77 2.39 -5.91 6.72
CA LEU A 77 2.89 -4.68 7.33
C LEU A 77 3.99 -4.02 6.47
N LEU A 78 4.97 -4.80 6.01
CA LEU A 78 6.04 -4.30 5.13
C LEU A 78 5.49 -3.79 3.79
N ALA A 79 4.51 -4.50 3.22
CA ALA A 79 3.82 -4.09 2.00
C ALA A 79 3.02 -2.79 2.20
N ALA A 80 2.33 -2.64 3.34
CA ALA A 80 1.61 -1.42 3.70
C ALA A 80 2.56 -0.23 3.92
N ALA A 81 3.75 -0.46 4.51
CA ALA A 81 4.78 0.57 4.63
C ALA A 81 5.31 1.02 3.26
N LEU A 82 5.58 0.07 2.36
CA LEU A 82 5.95 0.38 0.97
C LEU A 82 4.85 1.14 0.23
N HIS A 83 3.60 0.71 0.41
CA HIS A 83 2.43 1.39 -0.14
C HIS A 83 2.38 2.84 0.34
N THR A 84 2.47 3.07 1.66
CA THR A 84 2.45 4.40 2.27
C THR A 84 3.55 5.29 1.69
N LYS A 85 4.79 4.79 1.63
CA LYS A 85 5.94 5.53 1.07
C LYS A 85 5.68 5.95 -0.37
N THR A 86 5.28 5.01 -1.23
CA THR A 86 5.08 5.31 -2.66
C THR A 86 3.83 6.14 -2.91
N TRP A 87 2.77 5.97 -2.12
CA TRP A 87 1.57 6.81 -2.15
C TRP A 87 1.92 8.25 -1.82
N PHE A 88 2.72 8.49 -0.77
CA PHE A 88 3.12 9.85 -0.38
C PHE A 88 3.99 10.52 -1.42
N GLU A 89 4.84 9.79 -2.14
CA GLU A 89 5.65 10.36 -3.23
C GLU A 89 4.84 10.69 -4.50
N LEU A 90 3.71 10.00 -4.71
CA LEU A 90 2.90 10.10 -5.92
C LEU A 90 1.72 11.06 -5.75
N ALA A 91 1.05 11.06 -4.60
CA ALA A 91 -0.14 11.86 -4.33
C ALA A 91 0.07 13.38 -4.57
N PRO A 92 1.19 14.01 -4.14
CA PRO A 92 1.42 15.44 -4.37
C PRO A 92 1.46 15.83 -5.84
N LYS A 93 1.79 14.90 -6.74
CA LYS A 93 1.90 15.17 -8.19
C LYS A 93 0.55 15.47 -8.84
N ALA A 94 -0.56 15.12 -8.18
CA ALA A 94 -1.90 15.47 -8.61
C ALA A 94 -2.30 16.91 -8.23
N SER A 95 -1.51 17.60 -7.40
CA SER A 95 -1.75 18.98 -6.98
C SER A 95 -0.86 19.96 -7.75
N ILE A 96 -1.40 21.14 -8.05
CA ILE A 96 -0.65 22.27 -8.61
C ILE A 96 -0.83 23.43 -7.64
N ILE A 97 0.19 23.67 -6.82
CA ILE A 97 0.22 24.76 -5.83
C ILE A 97 1.32 25.72 -6.25
N VAL A 98 0.99 27.01 -6.36
CA VAL A 98 1.92 28.09 -6.73
C VAL A 98 2.08 29.02 -5.52
N ILE A 99 3.32 29.29 -5.14
CA ILE A 99 3.68 30.16 -4.01
C ILE A 99 4.70 31.17 -4.53
N LYS A 100 4.41 32.47 -4.42
CA LYS A 100 5.29 33.55 -4.91
C LYS A 100 5.72 33.34 -6.37
N ASP A 101 4.75 33.06 -7.23
CA ASP A 101 4.91 32.81 -8.67
C ASP A 101 5.75 31.56 -9.06
N GLU A 102 6.14 30.73 -8.09
CA GLU A 102 6.82 29.46 -8.32
C GLU A 102 5.93 28.27 -7.99
N LYS A 103 6.00 27.21 -8.82
CA LYS A 103 5.34 25.94 -8.51
C LYS A 103 6.05 25.29 -7.33
N MET A 104 5.30 25.05 -6.26
CA MET A 104 5.81 24.37 -5.07
C MET A 104 6.24 22.93 -5.41
N GLY A 105 7.38 22.49 -4.87
CA GLY A 105 7.81 21.10 -4.91
C GLY A 105 6.89 20.17 -4.09
N PRO A 106 7.02 18.83 -4.25
CA PRO A 106 6.19 17.87 -3.52
C PRO A 106 6.56 17.73 -2.03
N GLU A 107 7.76 18.13 -1.62
CA GLU A 107 8.35 17.86 -0.31
C GLU A 107 7.52 18.39 0.86
N PRO A 108 6.91 19.60 0.82
CA PRO A 108 6.08 20.08 1.91
C PRO A 108 4.88 19.16 2.19
N ILE A 109 4.24 18.66 1.12
CA ILE A 109 3.10 17.74 1.24
C ILE A 109 3.57 16.39 1.77
N ILE A 110 4.67 15.84 1.24
CA ILE A 110 5.24 14.56 1.70
C ILE A 110 5.54 14.61 3.20
N LYS A 111 6.21 15.68 3.67
CA LYS A 111 6.53 15.87 5.09
C LYS A 111 5.26 15.97 5.95
N GLY A 112 4.25 16.71 5.48
CA GLY A 112 2.96 16.81 6.15
C GLY A 112 2.25 15.45 6.29
N LEU A 113 2.22 14.66 5.21
CA LEU A 113 1.62 13.33 5.21
C LEU A 113 2.32 12.39 6.21
N TRP A 114 3.66 12.36 6.22
CA TRP A 114 4.42 11.58 7.21
C TRP A 114 4.20 12.04 8.65
N ALA A 115 4.15 13.37 8.88
CA ALA A 115 3.87 13.91 10.21
C ALA A 115 2.49 13.45 10.70
N VAL A 116 1.46 13.52 9.85
CA VAL A 116 0.12 13.01 10.17
C VAL A 116 0.14 11.52 10.45
N THR A 117 0.81 10.71 9.63
CA THR A 117 0.94 9.26 9.87
C THR A 117 1.56 8.97 11.23
N VAL A 118 2.67 9.61 11.59
CA VAL A 118 3.33 9.42 12.89
C VAL A 118 2.39 9.79 14.04
N VAL A 119 1.72 10.95 13.95
CA VAL A 119 0.77 11.40 14.97
C VAL A 119 -0.37 10.38 15.15
N VAL A 120 -0.99 9.96 14.05
CA VAL A 120 -2.10 8.98 14.08
C VAL A 120 -1.63 7.64 14.62
N THR A 121 -0.47 7.13 14.20
CA THR A 121 0.09 5.87 14.71
C THR A 121 0.33 5.92 16.22
N VAL A 122 0.94 7.01 16.73
CA VAL A 122 1.16 7.18 18.17
C VAL A 122 -0.16 7.25 18.94
N ALA A 123 -1.14 8.02 18.44
CA ALA A 123 -2.45 8.12 19.08
C ALA A 123 -3.16 6.76 19.13
N VAL A 124 -3.16 6.00 18.02
CA VAL A 124 -3.77 4.66 17.97
C VAL A 124 -3.10 3.71 18.95
N LEU A 125 -1.76 3.69 19.01
CA LEU A 125 -1.02 2.85 19.97
C LEU A 125 -1.31 3.24 21.43
N ALA A 126 -1.38 4.54 21.73
CA ALA A 126 -1.71 5.01 23.08
C ALA A 126 -3.14 4.60 23.48
N ILE A 127 -4.12 4.84 22.61
CA ILE A 127 -5.51 4.45 22.86
C ILE A 127 -5.66 2.94 23.00
N ALA A 128 -4.93 2.14 22.22
CA ALA A 128 -5.09 0.69 22.22
C ALA A 128 -4.37 -0.03 23.38
N LEU A 129 -3.33 0.58 23.97
CA LEU A 129 -2.46 -0.08 24.95
C LEU A 129 -2.42 0.58 26.33
N LEU A 130 -2.74 1.88 26.44
CA LEU A 130 -2.62 2.64 27.69
C LEU A 130 -3.96 3.05 28.31
N PHE A 131 -5.03 3.04 27.51
CA PHE A 131 -6.38 3.39 27.92
C PHE A 131 -7.31 2.21 27.67
#